data_AF-A0A2C6KB70-F1
#
_entry.id   AF-A0A2C6KB70-F1
#
_cell.length_a   1.000
_cell.length_b   1.000
_cell.length_c   1.000
_cell.angle_alpha   90.00
_cell.angle_beta   90.00
_cell.angle_gamma   90.00
#
_symmetry.space_group_name_H-M   'P 1'
#
loop_
_entity.id
_entity.type
_entity.pdbx_description
1 polymer ?
#
loop_
_entity_poly.entity_id
_entity_poly.type
_entity_poly.pdbx_seq_one_letter_code
_entity_poly.pdbx_strand_id
1 'polypeptide(L)'
;MDFSFIKDRSERKKVKKEYTDTALEVLGLKQLADNRVGNESIRGISGGEKRRLTLGLGLMSDAQVLLCDEPTTGLSASDACGVIRTLRRMCLQHSLTVIAVIHQPSIEVLEMFDSLVLLSCQGECAYNGRVKDCRAYFERMGYVFPLHRNPADFLSDLLSPEKGDPHRLVALYKENVRPLVEERAAVSLRKTKREEENDLRRKKKEEEIDEREGETGVCDNFNKTTA
;
A
#
# COMPACT_ATOMS: atom_id res chain seq x y z
N MET A 1 3.97 0.70 16.24
CA MET A 1 4.40 2.00 16.80
C MET A 1 4.94 1.87 18.20
N ASP A 2 6.07 2.51 18.48
CA ASP A 2 6.64 2.58 19.83
C ASP A 2 6.20 3.87 20.54
N PHE A 3 5.48 3.72 21.66
CA PHE A 3 5.07 4.83 22.53
C PHE A 3 5.88 4.87 23.84
N SER A 4 7.01 4.16 23.89
CA SER A 4 7.88 4.05 25.07
C SER A 4 8.48 5.39 25.50
N PHE A 5 8.63 6.33 24.55
CA PHE A 5 9.18 7.67 24.76
C PHE A 5 8.31 8.54 25.70
N ILE A 6 7.01 8.28 25.80
CA ILE A 6 6.11 9.00 26.73
C ILE A 6 6.29 8.40 28.12
N LYS A 7 6.99 9.10 29.02
CA LYS A 7 7.27 8.62 30.39
C LYS A 7 6.01 8.53 31.25
N ASP A 8 5.05 9.42 31.06
CA ASP A 8 3.81 9.39 31.83
C ASP A 8 2.87 8.25 31.38
N ARG A 9 2.39 7.46 32.35
CA ARG A 9 1.57 6.28 32.07
C ARG A 9 0.15 6.66 31.64
N SER A 10 -0.39 7.77 32.14
CA SER A 10 -1.76 8.21 31.84
C SER A 10 -1.84 8.78 30.44
N GLU A 11 -0.85 9.61 30.08
CA GLU A 11 -0.69 10.21 28.76
C GLU A 11 -0.43 9.14 27.69
N ARG A 12 0.47 8.18 27.97
CA ARG A 12 0.71 7.05 27.06
C ARG A 12 -0.55 6.25 26.77
N LYS A 13 -1.42 6.02 27.78
CA LYS A 13 -2.70 5.34 27.57
C LYS A 13 -3.64 6.16 26.70
N LYS A 14 -3.70 7.48 26.90
CA LYS A 14 -4.55 8.39 26.13
C LYS A 14 -4.15 8.40 24.66
N VAL A 15 -2.86 8.56 24.36
CA VAL A 15 -2.32 8.55 22.99
C VAL A 15 -2.56 7.20 22.30
N LYS A 16 -2.32 6.08 23.00
CA LYS A 16 -2.61 4.74 22.45
C LYS A 16 -4.08 4.57 22.10
N LYS A 17 -4.98 5.05 22.95
CA LYS A 17 -6.42 4.98 22.72
C LYS A 17 -6.82 5.82 21.51
N GLU A 18 -6.36 7.06 21.44
CA GLU A 18 -6.65 7.97 20.33
C GLU A 18 -6.16 7.42 18.98
N TYR A 19 -4.97 6.82 18.96
CA TYR A 19 -4.45 6.13 17.78
C TYR A 19 -5.32 4.92 17.38
N THR A 20 -5.74 4.12 18.38
CA THR A 20 -6.60 2.95 18.14
C THR A 20 -7.96 3.38 17.60
N ASP A 21 -8.56 4.43 18.17
CA ASP A 21 -9.85 4.97 17.74
C ASP A 21 -9.77 5.50 16.31
N THR A 22 -8.69 6.22 15.96
CA THR A 22 -8.43 6.69 14.60
C THR A 22 -8.32 5.52 13.62
N ALA A 23 -7.56 4.48 13.97
CA ALA A 23 -7.46 3.31 13.11
C ALA A 23 -8.80 2.58 12.94
N LEU A 24 -9.61 2.46 14.00
CA LEU A 24 -10.94 1.86 13.89
C LEU A 24 -11.87 2.66 12.97
N GLU A 25 -11.72 3.99 12.89
CA GLU A 25 -12.41 4.81 11.88
C GLU A 25 -11.96 4.47 10.46
N VAL A 26 -10.65 4.37 10.24
CA VAL A 26 -10.05 4.00 8.94
C VAL A 26 -10.43 2.57 8.52
N LEU A 27 -10.70 1.68 9.46
CA LEU A 27 -11.21 0.33 9.17
C LEU A 27 -12.73 0.30 9.01
N GLY A 28 -13.43 1.36 9.39
CA GLY A 28 -14.90 1.40 9.43
C GLY A 28 -15.46 0.42 10.47
N LEU A 29 -14.76 0.28 11.60
CA LEU A 29 -15.08 -0.64 12.71
C LEU A 29 -15.36 0.11 14.02
N LYS A 30 -15.40 1.45 14.03
CA LYS A 30 -15.61 2.25 15.26
C LYS A 30 -16.88 1.85 16.03
N GLN A 31 -17.97 1.55 15.35
CA GLN A 31 -19.22 1.11 15.99
C GLN A 31 -19.14 -0.31 16.59
N LEU A 32 -18.12 -1.07 16.22
CA LEU A 32 -17.89 -2.46 16.64
C LEU A 32 -16.73 -2.57 17.64
N ALA A 33 -16.20 -1.45 18.13
CA ALA A 33 -14.99 -1.42 18.97
C ALA A 33 -15.10 -2.28 20.23
N ASP A 34 -16.28 -2.26 20.86
CA ASP A 34 -16.56 -3.01 22.10
C ASP A 34 -17.22 -4.37 21.84
N ASN A 35 -17.44 -4.74 20.57
CA ASN A 35 -18.05 -6.01 20.21
C ASN A 35 -17.03 -7.16 20.30
N ARG A 36 -17.51 -8.34 20.70
CA ARG A 36 -16.69 -9.54 20.67
C ARG A 36 -16.38 -9.93 19.23
N VAL A 37 -15.09 -10.12 18.93
CA VAL A 37 -14.64 -10.65 17.63
C VAL A 37 -15.24 -12.04 17.37
N GLY A 38 -15.33 -12.88 18.40
CA GLY A 38 -15.87 -14.24 18.30
C GLY A 38 -14.94 -15.22 17.58
N ASN A 39 -15.31 -16.49 17.59
CA ASN A 39 -14.59 -17.60 16.95
C ASN A 39 -15.61 -18.59 16.33
N GLU A 40 -15.18 -19.82 16.01
CA GLU A 40 -16.07 -20.84 15.42
C GLU A 40 -17.21 -21.26 16.37
N SER A 41 -16.96 -21.23 17.68
CA SER A 41 -17.92 -21.68 18.69
C SER A 41 -18.76 -20.53 19.27
N ILE A 42 -18.25 -19.29 19.21
CA ILE A 42 -18.86 -18.11 19.80
C ILE A 42 -19.09 -17.07 18.70
N ARG A 43 -20.36 -16.74 18.46
CA ARG A 43 -20.74 -15.69 17.52
C ARG A 43 -20.10 -14.35 17.89
N GLY A 44 -19.58 -13.65 16.89
CA GLY A 44 -19.02 -12.31 17.02
C GLY A 44 -19.25 -11.50 15.74
N ILE A 45 -18.29 -10.65 15.39
CA ILE A 45 -18.32 -9.81 14.18
C ILE A 45 -18.31 -10.66 12.89
N SER A 46 -18.75 -10.08 11.77
CA SER A 46 -18.85 -10.74 10.46
C SER A 46 -17.48 -11.12 9.89
N GLY A 47 -17.44 -12.03 8.91
CA GLY A 47 -16.19 -12.43 8.25
C GLY A 47 -15.44 -11.27 7.60
N GLY A 48 -16.17 -10.36 6.93
CA GLY A 48 -15.60 -9.15 6.34
C GLY A 48 -15.09 -8.17 7.40
N GLU A 49 -15.77 -8.05 8.54
CA GLU A 49 -15.32 -7.25 9.69
C GLU A 49 -14.05 -7.83 10.31
N LYS A 50 -13.97 -9.16 10.49
CA LYS A 50 -12.74 -9.85 10.93
C LYS A 50 -11.59 -9.58 9.98
N ARG A 51 -11.82 -9.67 8.66
CA ARG A 51 -10.77 -9.40 7.66
C ARG A 51 -10.27 -7.96 7.74
N ARG A 52 -11.17 -6.98 7.85
CA ARG A 52 -10.79 -5.57 8.05
C ARG A 52 -10.00 -5.36 9.34
N LEU A 53 -10.42 -6.01 10.43
CA LEU A 53 -9.69 -5.96 11.70
C LEU A 53 -8.26 -6.52 11.56
N THR A 54 -8.08 -7.64 10.85
CA THR A 54 -6.76 -8.21 10.57
C THR A 54 -5.89 -7.26 9.75
N LEU A 55 -6.43 -6.57 8.75
CA LEU A 55 -5.69 -5.55 8.00
C LEU A 55 -5.25 -4.38 8.89
N GLY A 56 -6.05 -4.05 9.91
CA GLY A 56 -5.72 -3.07 10.94
C GLY A 56 -4.43 -3.36 11.70
N LEU A 57 -4.02 -4.63 11.83
CA LEU A 57 -2.74 -4.99 12.44
C LEU A 57 -1.55 -4.44 11.63
N GLY A 58 -1.66 -4.42 10.30
CA GLY A 58 -0.64 -3.82 9.42
C GLY A 58 -0.57 -2.29 9.57
N LEU A 59 -1.69 -1.63 9.85
CA LEU A 59 -1.73 -0.20 10.14
C LEU A 59 -1.07 0.12 11.49
N MET A 60 -1.25 -0.76 12.48
CA MET A 60 -0.65 -0.62 13.81
C MET A 60 0.87 -0.86 13.82
N SER A 61 1.38 -1.63 12.86
CA SER A 61 2.80 -1.92 12.73
C SER A 61 3.61 -0.81 12.07
N ASP A 62 2.98 0.31 11.69
CA ASP A 62 3.65 1.42 10.99
C ASP A 62 4.32 0.97 9.68
N ALA A 63 3.71 -0.03 9.03
CA ALA A 63 4.21 -0.56 7.77
C ALA A 63 4.08 0.49 6.66
N GLN A 64 5.12 0.62 5.83
CA GLN A 64 5.06 1.45 4.61
C GLN A 64 4.57 0.66 3.39
N VAL A 65 4.74 -0.67 3.44
CA VAL A 65 4.29 -1.61 2.41
C VAL A 65 3.52 -2.74 3.06
N LEU A 66 2.31 -3.01 2.57
CA LEU A 66 1.46 -4.11 3.01
C LEU A 66 1.26 -5.09 1.85
N LEU A 67 1.65 -6.34 2.07
CA LEU A 67 1.42 -7.44 1.14
C LEU A 67 0.19 -8.22 1.58
N CYS A 68 -0.79 -8.37 0.69
CA CYS A 68 -2.06 -9.05 0.98
C CYS A 68 -2.24 -10.23 0.03
N ASP A 69 -2.22 -11.44 0.58
CA ASP A 69 -2.56 -12.64 -0.17
C ASP A 69 -4.06 -12.91 -0.07
N GLU A 70 -4.73 -12.91 -1.22
CA GLU A 70 -6.17 -13.09 -1.42
C GLU A 70 -7.06 -12.49 -0.31
N PRO A 71 -7.01 -11.16 -0.07
CA PRO A 71 -7.74 -10.53 1.04
C PRO A 71 -9.25 -10.67 0.94
N THR A 72 -9.79 -11.00 -0.24
CA THR A 72 -11.22 -11.13 -0.52
C THR A 72 -11.72 -12.57 -0.50
N THR A 73 -10.84 -13.57 -0.31
CA THR A 73 -11.26 -14.98 -0.35
C THR A 73 -12.21 -15.31 0.79
N GLY A 74 -13.24 -16.12 0.49
CA GLY A 74 -14.26 -16.54 1.45
C GLY A 74 -15.24 -15.42 1.87
N LEU A 75 -15.25 -14.27 1.20
CA LEU A 75 -16.16 -13.16 1.50
C LEU A 75 -17.30 -13.06 0.49
N SER A 76 -18.42 -12.50 0.92
CA SER A 76 -19.49 -12.07 0.01
C SER A 76 -19.00 -10.92 -0.89
N ALA A 77 -19.65 -10.69 -2.03
CA ALA A 77 -19.25 -9.61 -2.94
C ALA A 77 -19.25 -8.22 -2.26
N SER A 78 -20.21 -7.94 -1.38
CA SER A 78 -20.28 -6.68 -0.64
C SER A 78 -19.16 -6.57 0.39
N ASP A 79 -18.85 -7.65 1.10
CA ASP A 79 -17.79 -7.66 2.10
C ASP A 79 -16.41 -7.53 1.45
N ALA A 80 -16.18 -8.24 0.34
CA ALA A 80 -14.96 -8.13 -0.46
C ALA A 80 -14.75 -6.68 -0.93
N CYS A 81 -15.80 -6.05 -1.47
CA CYS A 81 -15.73 -4.65 -1.87
C CYS A 81 -15.44 -3.73 -0.68
N GLY A 82 -16.05 -3.96 0.48
CA GLY A 82 -15.76 -3.23 1.72
C GLY A 82 -14.31 -3.38 2.20
N VAL A 83 -13.72 -4.57 2.08
CA VAL A 83 -12.30 -4.82 2.38
C VAL A 83 -11.39 -4.04 1.44
N ILE A 84 -11.63 -4.06 0.13
CA ILE A 84 -10.81 -3.33 -0.84
C ILE A 84 -10.94 -1.81 -0.69
N ARG A 85 -12.15 -1.29 -0.41
CA ARG A 85 -12.34 0.13 -0.07
C ARG A 85 -11.55 0.52 1.18
N THR A 86 -11.47 -0.38 2.17
CA THR A 86 -10.70 -0.15 3.39
C THR A 86 -9.21 -0.07 3.08
N LEU A 87 -8.67 -0.99 2.29
CA LEU A 87 -7.27 -0.93 1.81
C LEU A 87 -6.99 0.37 1.06
N ARG A 88 -7.87 0.76 0.12
CA ARG A 88 -7.73 2.02 -0.62
C ARG A 88 -7.71 3.24 0.31
N ARG A 89 -8.57 3.27 1.32
CA ARG A 89 -8.58 4.34 2.34
C ARG A 89 -7.30 4.36 3.16
N MET A 90 -6.76 3.20 3.56
CA MET A 90 -5.47 3.10 4.24
C MET A 90 -4.34 3.68 3.37
N CYS A 91 -4.29 3.36 2.07
CA CYS A 91 -3.31 3.94 1.15
C CYS A 91 -3.38 5.48 1.11
N LEU A 92 -4.59 6.02 0.96
CA LEU A 92 -4.80 7.46 0.80
C LEU A 92 -4.52 8.26 2.08
N GLN A 93 -4.86 7.71 3.25
CA GLN A 93 -4.75 8.44 4.52
C GLN A 93 -3.39 8.26 5.19
N HIS A 94 -2.71 7.14 4.98
CA HIS A 94 -1.46 6.79 5.67
C HIS A 94 -0.26 6.65 4.74
N SER A 95 -0.39 7.04 3.46
CA SER A 95 0.68 6.87 2.44
C SER A 95 1.21 5.43 2.36
N LEU A 96 0.34 4.46 2.64
CA LEU A 96 0.66 3.03 2.61
C LEU A 96 0.66 2.53 1.17
N THR A 97 1.68 1.77 0.79
CA THR A 97 1.66 1.00 -0.47
C THR A 97 1.08 -0.37 -0.22
N VAL A 98 0.00 -0.72 -0.92
CA VAL A 98 -0.62 -2.06 -0.84
C VAL A 98 -0.36 -2.83 -2.12
N ILE A 99 0.13 -4.06 -1.99
CA ILE A 99 0.23 -5.04 -3.07
C ILE A 99 -0.67 -6.21 -2.70
N ALA A 100 -1.65 -6.51 -3.54
CA ALA A 100 -2.60 -7.58 -3.28
C ALA A 100 -2.69 -8.56 -4.45
N VAL A 101 -2.78 -9.85 -4.13
CA VAL A 101 -3.18 -10.90 -5.07
C VAL A 101 -4.69 -11.06 -4.97
N ILE A 102 -5.41 -10.93 -6.08
CA ILE A 102 -6.87 -11.08 -6.11
C ILE A 102 -7.26 -12.11 -7.15
N HIS A 103 -7.93 -13.17 -6.70
CA HIS A 103 -8.53 -14.16 -7.59
C HIS A 103 -9.90 -13.65 -8.08
N GLN A 104 -10.08 -13.52 -9.40
CA GLN A 104 -11.34 -13.15 -10.06
C GLN A 104 -12.05 -11.93 -9.43
N PRO A 105 -11.45 -10.73 -9.48
CA PRO A 105 -12.08 -9.53 -8.94
C PRO A 105 -13.37 -9.19 -9.71
N SER A 106 -14.37 -8.68 -9.00
CA SER A 106 -15.49 -8.00 -9.65
C SER A 106 -15.00 -6.73 -10.37
N ILE A 107 -15.80 -6.23 -11.32
CA ILE A 107 -15.49 -5.00 -12.05
C ILE A 107 -15.21 -3.84 -11.10
N GLU A 108 -16.08 -3.67 -10.09
CA GLU A 108 -15.93 -2.63 -9.08
C GLU A 108 -14.62 -2.77 -8.29
N VAL A 109 -14.23 -4.01 -7.94
CA VAL A 109 -12.96 -4.25 -7.24
C VAL A 109 -11.77 -3.94 -8.13
N LEU A 110 -11.80 -4.35 -9.40
CA LEU A 110 -10.72 -4.09 -10.34
C LEU A 110 -10.48 -2.59 -10.54
N GLU A 111 -11.54 -1.80 -10.67
CA GLU A 111 -11.47 -0.35 -10.87
C GLU A 111 -10.92 0.43 -9.65
N MET A 112 -10.93 -0.18 -8.47
CA MET A 112 -10.35 0.42 -7.25
C MET A 112 -8.82 0.34 -7.20
N PHE A 113 -8.18 -0.45 -8.06
CA PHE A 113 -6.72 -0.55 -8.11
C PHE A 113 -6.10 0.48 -9.05
N ASP A 114 -4.95 1.02 -8.66
CA ASP A 114 -4.24 2.00 -9.49
C ASP A 114 -3.39 1.32 -10.58
N SER A 115 -2.80 0.16 -10.26
CA SER A 115 -1.94 -0.64 -11.14
C SER A 115 -2.34 -2.11 -11.13
N LEU A 116 -2.07 -2.79 -12.24
CA LEU A 116 -2.35 -4.19 -12.47
C LEU A 116 -1.08 -4.87 -12.99
N VAL A 117 -0.75 -6.00 -12.37
CA VAL A 117 0.26 -6.94 -12.86
C VAL A 117 -0.46 -8.25 -13.20
N LEU A 118 -0.36 -8.68 -14.44
CA LEU A 118 -0.87 -9.96 -14.90
C LEU A 118 0.29 -10.93 -15.08
N LEU A 119 0.14 -12.10 -14.48
CA LEU A 119 1.09 -13.21 -14.59
C LEU A 119 0.44 -14.36 -15.36
N SER A 120 1.22 -15.00 -16.22
CA SER A 120 0.83 -16.23 -16.89
C SER A 120 0.85 -17.41 -15.91
N CYS A 121 0.28 -18.55 -16.30
CA CYS A 121 0.35 -19.80 -15.54
C CYS A 121 1.79 -20.29 -15.27
N GLN A 122 2.78 -19.78 -16.02
CA GLN A 122 4.20 -20.09 -15.85
C GLN A 122 4.93 -19.08 -14.95
N GLY A 123 4.20 -18.12 -14.36
CA GLY A 123 4.76 -17.06 -13.51
C GLY A 123 5.43 -15.93 -14.30
N GLU A 124 5.27 -15.88 -15.62
CA GLU A 124 5.83 -14.82 -16.45
C GLU A 124 4.88 -13.63 -16.56
N CYS A 125 5.42 -12.41 -16.57
CA CYS A 125 4.59 -11.21 -16.67
C CYS A 125 4.05 -11.04 -18.11
N ALA A 126 2.73 -10.88 -18.20
CA ALA A 126 2.02 -10.61 -19.46
C ALA A 126 1.54 -9.15 -19.56
N TYR A 127 1.40 -8.46 -18.42
CA TYR A 127 1.07 -7.04 -18.36
C TYR A 127 1.55 -6.44 -17.04
N ASN A 128 2.08 -5.21 -17.08
CA ASN A 128 2.38 -4.41 -15.92
C ASN A 128 2.13 -2.94 -16.26
N GLY A 129 1.10 -2.35 -15.66
CA GLY A 129 0.72 -0.97 -15.95
C GLY A 129 -0.48 -0.52 -15.14
N ARG A 130 -1.04 0.64 -15.49
CA ARG A 130 -2.25 1.15 -14.83
C ARG A 130 -3.46 0.30 -15.24
N VAL A 131 -4.43 0.14 -14.35
CA VAL A 131 -5.69 -0.57 -14.66
C VAL A 131 -6.40 0.11 -15.83
N LYS A 132 -6.44 1.45 -15.84
CA LYS A 132 -7.11 2.25 -16.87
C LYS A 132 -6.55 2.04 -18.28
N ASP A 133 -5.25 1.79 -18.39
CA ASP A 133 -4.56 1.64 -19.67
C ASP A 133 -4.63 0.19 -20.21
N CYS A 134 -5.03 -0.76 -19.35
CA CYS A 134 -5.04 -2.19 -19.64
C CYS A 134 -5.90 -2.49 -20.88
N ARG A 135 -7.12 -1.96 -20.93
CA ARG A 135 -8.04 -2.21 -22.05
C ARG A 135 -7.44 -1.76 -23.39
N ALA A 136 -6.96 -0.52 -23.46
CA ALA A 136 -6.36 0.02 -24.67
C ALA A 136 -5.10 -0.75 -25.10
N TYR A 137 -4.33 -1.29 -24.15
CA TYR A 137 -3.17 -2.13 -24.45
C TYR A 137 -3.55 -3.41 -25.19
N PHE A 138 -4.51 -4.16 -24.67
CA PHE A 138 -4.97 -5.42 -25.28
C PHE A 138 -5.74 -5.18 -26.58
N GLU A 139 -6.51 -4.09 -26.69
CA GLU A 139 -7.20 -3.72 -27.94
C GLU A 139 -6.19 -3.41 -29.07
N ARG A 140 -5.06 -2.74 -28.79
CA ARG A 140 -3.98 -2.54 -29.77
C ARG A 140 -3.34 -3.84 -30.26
N MET A 141 -3.41 -4.91 -29.47
CA MET A 141 -2.92 -6.24 -29.83
C MET A 141 -3.96 -7.07 -30.59
N GLY A 142 -5.15 -6.52 -30.83
CA GLY A 142 -6.25 -7.17 -31.54
C GLY A 142 -7.23 -7.92 -30.64
N TYR A 143 -7.15 -7.78 -29.32
CA TYR A 143 -8.10 -8.40 -28.40
C TYR A 143 -9.29 -7.48 -28.12
N VAL A 144 -10.49 -7.95 -28.44
CA VAL A 144 -11.73 -7.18 -28.23
C VAL A 144 -12.39 -7.60 -26.92
N PHE A 145 -12.60 -6.64 -26.02
CA PHE A 145 -13.28 -6.89 -24.74
C PHE A 145 -14.80 -6.99 -24.95
N PRO A 146 -15.45 -8.10 -24.56
CA PRO A 146 -16.90 -8.22 -24.62
C PRO A 146 -17.59 -7.24 -23.66
N LEU A 147 -18.64 -6.55 -24.12
CA LEU A 147 -19.39 -5.54 -23.35
C LEU A 147 -20.10 -6.11 -22.10
N HIS A 148 -20.54 -7.36 -22.15
CA HIS A 148 -21.32 -8.01 -21.09
C HIS A 148 -20.49 -9.00 -20.27
N ARG A 149 -19.17 -8.85 -20.27
CA ARG A 149 -18.26 -9.74 -19.56
C ARG A 149 -17.34 -8.93 -18.67
N ASN A 150 -17.06 -9.48 -17.48
CA ASN A 150 -16.06 -8.92 -16.59
C ASN A 150 -14.68 -8.92 -17.29
N PRO A 151 -14.01 -7.75 -17.40
CA PRO A 151 -12.67 -7.66 -17.97
C PRO A 151 -11.65 -8.57 -17.30
N ALA A 152 -11.74 -8.75 -15.97
CA ALA A 152 -10.81 -9.61 -15.24
C ALA A 152 -10.92 -11.09 -15.66
N ASP A 153 -12.15 -11.56 -15.89
CA ASP A 153 -12.39 -12.94 -16.34
C ASP A 153 -11.91 -13.14 -17.77
N PHE A 154 -12.11 -12.13 -18.63
CA PHE A 154 -11.59 -12.16 -19.99
C PHE A 154 -10.06 -12.20 -20.02
N LEU A 155 -9.40 -11.36 -19.22
CA LEU A 155 -7.94 -11.37 -19.07
C LEU A 155 -7.42 -12.71 -18.55
N SER A 156 -8.12 -13.30 -17.57
CA SER A 156 -7.76 -14.61 -17.02
C SER A 156 -7.89 -15.72 -18.06
N ASP A 157 -8.94 -15.70 -18.88
CA ASP A 157 -9.11 -16.64 -20.00
C ASP A 157 -7.98 -16.52 -21.02
N LEU A 158 -7.54 -15.30 -21.35
CA LEU A 158 -6.43 -15.08 -22.28
C LEU A 158 -5.09 -15.65 -21.76
N LEU A 159 -4.92 -15.69 -20.45
CA LEU A 159 -3.73 -16.22 -19.78
C LEU A 159 -3.80 -17.74 -19.55
N SER A 160 -4.98 -18.35 -19.75
CA SER A 160 -5.16 -19.80 -19.64
C SER A 160 -4.75 -20.50 -20.93
N PRO A 161 -3.90 -21.55 -20.89
CA PRO A 161 -3.50 -22.32 -22.06
C PRO A 161 -4.67 -22.95 -22.82
N GLU A 162 -5.80 -23.18 -22.15
CA GLU A 162 -6.97 -23.83 -22.75
C GLU A 162 -7.78 -22.89 -23.65
N LYS A 163 -7.76 -21.59 -23.35
CA LYS A 163 -8.65 -20.59 -23.98
C LYS A 163 -7.90 -19.47 -24.69
N GLY A 164 -6.61 -19.30 -24.41
CA GLY A 164 -5.79 -18.22 -24.95
C GLY A 164 -4.40 -18.70 -25.35
N ASP A 165 -3.53 -17.73 -25.63
CA ASP A 165 -2.13 -17.96 -25.98
C ASP A 165 -1.24 -17.13 -25.02
N PRO A 166 -0.95 -17.68 -23.82
CA PRO A 166 -0.15 -16.96 -22.83
C PRO A 166 1.28 -16.70 -23.32
N HIS A 167 1.85 -17.58 -24.15
CA HIS A 167 3.21 -17.42 -24.67
C HIS A 167 3.33 -16.20 -25.58
N ARG A 168 2.34 -16.00 -26.47
CA ARG A 168 2.29 -14.80 -27.31
C ARG A 168 2.18 -13.52 -26.49
N LEU A 169 1.34 -13.50 -25.46
CA LEU A 169 1.18 -12.32 -24.60
C LEU A 169 2.46 -11.96 -23.85
N VAL A 170 3.14 -12.97 -23.31
CA VAL A 170 4.43 -12.77 -22.62
C VAL A 170 5.50 -12.29 -23.59
N ALA A 171 5.56 -12.83 -24.82
CA ALA A 171 6.50 -12.38 -25.83
C ALA A 171 6.28 -10.91 -26.19
N LEU A 172 5.03 -10.52 -26.45
CA LEU A 172 4.66 -9.13 -26.75
C LEU A 172 4.97 -8.18 -25.60
N TYR A 173 4.74 -8.61 -24.36
CA TYR A 173 5.11 -7.83 -23.17
C TYR A 173 6.62 -7.62 -23.05
N LYS A 174 7.41 -8.70 -23.24
CA LYS A 174 8.87 -8.65 -23.18
C LYS A 174 9.46 -7.72 -24.22
N GLU A 175 8.89 -7.70 -25.42
CA GLU A 175 9.37 -6.86 -26.52
C GLU A 175 8.98 -5.38 -26.34
N ASN A 176 7.72 -5.09 -25.99
CA ASN A 176 7.18 -3.73 -26.10
C ASN A 176 7.06 -2.98 -24.76
N VAL A 177 6.85 -3.68 -23.65
CA VAL A 177 6.46 -3.04 -22.38
C VAL A 177 7.55 -3.17 -21.32
N ARG A 178 8.22 -4.32 -21.27
CA ARG A 178 9.26 -4.58 -20.28
C ARG A 178 10.36 -3.50 -20.24
N PRO A 179 10.91 -3.00 -21.36
CA PRO A 179 11.91 -1.94 -21.33
C PRO A 179 11.41 -0.65 -20.67
N LEU A 180 10.14 -0.28 -20.95
CA LEU A 180 9.51 0.91 -20.36
C LEU A 180 9.31 0.75 -18.85
N VAL A 181 8.96 -0.45 -18.38
CA VAL A 181 8.79 -0.74 -16.96
C VAL A 181 10.15 -0.72 -16.24
N GLU A 182 11.18 -1.32 -16.83
CA GLU A 182 12.55 -1.31 -16.30
C GLU A 182 13.11 0.11 -16.24
N GLU A 183 12.85 0.94 -17.25
CA GLU A 183 13.22 2.36 -17.24
C GLU A 183 12.51 3.12 -16.11
N ARG A 184 11.19 2.96 -15.97
CA ARG A 184 10.41 3.59 -14.89
C ARG A 184 10.92 3.17 -13.52
N ALA A 185 11.26 1.89 -13.33
CA ALA A 185 11.86 1.39 -12.10
C ALA A 185 13.22 2.03 -11.83
N ALA A 186 14.09 2.11 -12.85
CA ALA A 186 15.40 2.71 -12.75
C ALA A 186 15.33 4.22 -12.40
N VAL A 187 14.41 4.95 -13.01
CA VAL A 187 14.17 6.38 -12.71
C VAL A 187 13.72 6.57 -11.26
N SER A 188 12.77 5.76 -10.80
CA SER A 188 12.30 5.81 -9.41
C SER A 188 13.44 5.55 -8.41
N LEU A 189 14.24 4.50 -8.63
CA LEU A 189 15.39 4.19 -7.78
C LEU A 189 16.43 5.31 -7.74
N ARG A 190 16.69 5.98 -8.87
CA ARG A 190 17.60 7.13 -8.94
C ARG A 190 17.05 8.34 -8.18
N LYS A 191 15.74 8.59 -8.24
CA LYS A 191 15.10 9.70 -7.52
C LYS A 191 15.23 9.49 -6.01
N THR A 192 14.96 8.29 -5.52
CA THR A 192 15.11 7.94 -4.10
C THR A 192 16.55 8.15 -3.63
N LYS A 193 17.56 7.66 -4.37
CA LYS A 193 18.97 7.88 -4.03
C LYS A 193 19.36 9.36 -3.95
N ARG A 194 18.85 10.18 -4.88
CA ARG A 194 19.10 11.63 -4.87
C ARG A 194 18.44 12.33 -3.68
N GLU A 195 17.23 11.90 -3.30
CA GLU A 195 16.52 12.43 -2.13
C GLU A 195 17.28 12.07 -0.84
N GLU A 196 17.71 10.82 -0.70
CA GLU A 196 18.54 10.36 0.43
C GLU A 196 19.86 11.13 0.56
N GLU A 197 20.58 11.34 -0.57
CA GLU A 197 21.82 12.12 -0.59
C GLU A 197 21.60 13.60 -0.19
N ASN A 198 20.49 14.20 -0.63
CA ASN A 198 20.15 15.57 -0.30
C ASN A 198 19.77 15.73 1.18
N ASP A 199 19.03 14.78 1.75
CA ASP A 199 18.67 14.78 3.16
C ASP A 199 19.90 14.58 4.05
N LEU A 200 20.85 13.72 3.65
CA LEU A 200 22.12 13.55 4.36
C LEU A 200 22.96 14.83 4.36
N ARG A 201 22.98 15.57 3.23
CA ARG A 201 23.66 16.88 3.13
C ARG A 201 23.00 17.95 3.98
N ARG A 202 21.67 17.93 4.11
CA ARG A 202 20.92 18.85 4.98
C ARG A 202 21.22 18.60 6.45
N LYS A 203 21.17 17.35 6.90
CA LYS A 203 21.51 16.97 8.29
C LYS A 203 22.93 17.37 8.67
N LYS A 204 23.92 17.13 7.80
CA LYS A 204 25.30 17.57 8.05
C LYS A 204 25.44 19.08 8.16
N LYS A 205 24.69 19.84 7.36
CA LYS A 205 24.68 21.30 7.49
C LYS A 205 24.00 21.77 8.77
N GLU A 206 22.93 21.11 9.21
CA GLU A 206 22.25 21.43 10.47
C GLU A 206 23.17 21.12 11.67
N GLU A 207 23.90 19.99 11.64
CA GLU A 207 24.91 19.65 12.65
C GLU A 207 26.09 20.65 12.67
N GLU A 208 26.62 21.05 11.50
CA GLU A 208 27.69 22.06 11.41
C GLU A 208 27.25 23.46 11.86
N ILE A 209 25.96 23.80 11.75
CA ILE A 209 25.41 25.07 12.23
C ILE A 209 25.24 25.04 13.75
N ASP A 210 24.76 23.92 14.31
CA ASP A 210 24.59 23.73 15.76
C ASP A 210 25.95 23.71 16.49
N GLU A 211 26.99 23.11 15.90
CA GLU A 211 28.37 23.16 16.43
C GLU A 211 28.95 24.59 16.45
N ARG A 212 28.66 25.40 15.42
CA ARG A 212 29.13 26.79 15.35
C ARG A 212 28.39 27.71 16.32
N GLU A 213 27.09 27.51 16.54
CA GLU A 213 26.34 28.26 17.54
C GLU A 213 26.75 27.88 18.97
N GLY A 214 27.07 26.60 19.21
CA GLY A 214 27.62 26.11 20.48
C GLY A 214 28.99 26.70 20.85
N GLU A 215 29.87 26.95 19.87
CA GLU A 215 31.17 27.60 20.12
C GLU A 215 31.07 29.12 20.34
N THR A 216 30.12 29.79 19.68
CA THR A 216 29.91 31.24 19.89
C THR A 216 29.21 31.57 21.22
N GLY A 217 28.48 30.64 21.83
CA GLY A 217 27.85 30.81 23.14
C GLY A 217 28.78 30.77 24.36
N VAL A 218 30.07 30.43 24.17
CA VAL A 218 31.05 30.29 25.27
C VAL A 218 31.93 31.54 25.47
N CYS A 219 31.85 32.55 24.58
CA CYS A 219 32.76 33.72 24.65
C CYS A 219 32.24 35.00 25.33
N ASP A 220 30.97 35.09 25.75
CA ASP A 220 30.39 36.35 26.27
C ASP A 220 30.31 36.50 27.80
N ASN A 221 31.19 35.83 28.57
CA ASN A 221 31.20 35.93 30.05
C ASN A 221 32.57 36.22 30.68
N PHE A 222 33.42 37.03 30.04
CA PHE A 222 34.62 37.56 30.68
C PHE A 222 34.85 39.03 30.32
N ASN A 223 34.28 39.93 31.12
CA ASN A 223 34.88 41.19 31.61
C ASN A 223 33.83 42.23 32.05
N LYS A 224 33.33 42.11 33.28
CA LYS A 224 32.88 43.27 34.07
C LYS A 224 33.16 43.05 35.56
N THR A 225 34.43 43.12 35.95
CA THR A 225 34.83 43.52 37.31
C THR A 225 36.24 44.07 37.26
N THR A 226 36.38 45.39 37.15
CA THR A 226 37.48 46.19 37.74
C THR A 226 37.34 47.65 37.31
N ALA A 227 36.91 48.49 38.26
CA ALA A 227 37.33 49.86 38.57
C ALA A 227 36.19 50.56 39.34
#